data_AF-V9Y199-F1
#
_entry.id   AF-V9Y199-F1
#
_cell.length_a   1.000
_cell.length_b   1.000
_cell.length_c   1.000
_cell.angle_alpha   90.00
_cell.angle_beta   90.00
_cell.angle_gamma   90.00
#
_symmetry.space_group_name_H-M   'P 1'
#
loop_
_entity.id
_entity.type
_entity.pdbx_description
1 polymer ?
#
loop_
_entity_poly.entity_id
_entity_poly.type
_entity_poly.pdbx_seq_one_letter_code
_entity_poly.pdbx_strand_id
1 'polypeptide(L)'
;MPGRRSRRCCHYAVDGAHLAPFLLTNLLLDRLKHSGRARVVTVSSNAHAMGRINFDDLQGERSYSGARAYNQSKLANVLFTYELARRLQATSVTANALHPGVVSTSFGAEDPRRVQRLLVPVIRPFMKTPARGAATSIHVASASGLEQVTGRFFADSKPRRSAQRSYDETTAARLWRVSADLVGATAPA
;
A
#
# COMPACT_ATOMS: atom_id res chain seq x y z
N MET A 1 16.09 23.12 -26.34
CA MET A 1 16.71 21.91 -25.77
C MET A 1 17.48 22.32 -24.52
N PRO A 2 17.57 21.55 -23.41
CA PRO A 2 16.64 20.61 -22.77
C PRO A 2 16.24 21.09 -21.34
N GLY A 3 15.05 20.76 -20.80
CA GLY A 3 14.73 21.20 -19.42
C GLY A 3 13.36 20.85 -18.80
N ARG A 4 12.55 19.97 -19.39
CA ARG A 4 11.19 19.64 -18.88
C ARG A 4 10.97 18.15 -18.54
N ARG A 5 12.03 17.45 -18.11
CA ARG A 5 11.93 16.03 -17.67
C ARG A 5 12.08 15.80 -16.16
N SER A 6 12.50 16.79 -15.36
CA SER A 6 12.82 16.55 -13.94
C SER A 6 11.63 16.62 -12.96
N ARG A 7 10.53 17.33 -13.27
CA ARG A 7 9.42 17.50 -12.31
C ARG A 7 8.41 16.34 -12.28
N ARG A 8 8.37 15.49 -13.31
CA ARG A 8 7.34 14.45 -13.45
C ARG A 8 7.66 13.17 -12.67
N CYS A 9 8.92 12.78 -12.53
CA CYS A 9 9.26 11.51 -11.85
C CYS A 9 8.98 11.51 -10.33
N CYS A 10 8.95 12.67 -9.68
CA CYS A 10 8.82 12.78 -8.23
C CYS A 10 7.42 12.38 -7.72
N HIS A 11 6.37 12.63 -8.52
CA HIS A 11 4.97 12.36 -8.18
C HIS A 11 4.63 10.85 -8.10
N TYR A 12 5.22 10.02 -8.95
CA TYR A 12 4.68 8.68 -9.25
C TYR A 12 4.65 7.67 -8.08
N ALA A 13 5.52 7.79 -7.08
CA ALA A 13 5.67 6.74 -6.06
C ALA A 13 4.54 6.71 -5.03
N VAL A 14 4.07 7.87 -4.56
CA VAL A 14 2.91 7.96 -3.67
C VAL A 14 1.62 8.00 -4.48
N ASP A 15 1.63 8.70 -5.61
CA ASP A 15 0.45 8.82 -6.46
C ASP A 15 0.03 7.48 -7.04
N GLY A 16 0.97 6.73 -7.61
CA GLY A 16 0.68 5.42 -8.22
C GLY A 16 0.43 4.32 -7.18
N ALA A 17 1.20 4.27 -6.09
CA ALA A 17 1.13 3.16 -5.14
C ALA A 17 0.08 3.33 -4.03
N HIS A 18 -0.38 4.56 -3.79
CA HIS A 18 -1.35 4.88 -2.74
C HIS A 18 -2.58 5.65 -3.28
N LEU A 19 -2.41 6.79 -3.97
CA LEU A 19 -3.56 7.61 -4.40
C LEU A 19 -4.45 6.93 -5.44
N ALA A 20 -3.85 6.24 -6.42
CA ALA A 20 -4.62 5.49 -7.41
C ALA A 20 -5.46 4.35 -6.78
N PRO A 21 -4.90 3.46 -5.93
CA PRO A 21 -5.69 2.49 -5.17
C PRO A 21 -6.73 3.12 -4.24
N PHE A 22 -6.42 4.26 -3.61
CA PHE A 22 -7.36 5.02 -2.77
C PHE A 22 -8.58 5.45 -3.58
N LEU A 23 -8.37 6.13 -4.71
CA LEU A 23 -9.46 6.58 -5.58
C LEU A 23 -10.27 5.39 -6.12
N LEU A 24 -9.60 4.37 -6.66
CA LEU A 24 -10.26 3.18 -7.20
C LEU A 24 -11.16 2.50 -6.16
N THR A 25 -10.66 2.34 -4.93
CA THR A 25 -11.42 1.69 -3.86
C THR A 25 -12.65 2.51 -3.50
N ASN A 26 -12.52 3.83 -3.37
CA ASN A 26 -13.65 4.72 -3.08
C ASN A 26 -14.70 4.72 -4.19
N LEU A 27 -14.30 4.71 -5.47
CA LEU A 27 -15.22 4.64 -6.61
C LEU A 27 -16.01 3.31 -6.67
N LEU A 28 -15.42 2.22 -6.18
CA LEU A 28 -16.07 0.90 -6.15
C LEU A 28 -16.87 0.64 -4.88
N LEU A 29 -16.73 1.49 -3.86
CA LEU A 29 -17.13 1.18 -2.49
C LEU A 29 -18.63 0.92 -2.36
N ASP A 30 -19.46 1.71 -3.03
CA ASP A 30 -20.90 1.50 -3.01
C ASP A 30 -21.28 0.18 -3.66
N ARG A 31 -20.64 -0.20 -4.78
CA ARG A 31 -20.88 -1.51 -5.42
C ARG A 31 -20.45 -2.67 -4.51
N LEU A 32 -19.34 -2.53 -3.80
CA LEU A 32 -18.86 -3.54 -2.84
C LEU A 32 -19.82 -3.70 -1.66
N LYS A 33 -20.43 -2.61 -1.17
CA LYS A 33 -21.45 -2.67 -0.12
C LYS A 33 -22.72 -3.40 -0.58
N HIS A 34 -23.14 -3.17 -1.82
CA HIS A 34 -24.33 -3.81 -2.38
C HIS A 34 -24.13 -5.29 -2.73
N SER A 35 -22.91 -5.77 -2.96
CA SER A 35 -22.65 -7.17 -3.34
C SER A 35 -22.76 -8.17 -2.18
N GLY A 36 -23.17 -7.74 -0.99
CA GLY A 36 -23.27 -8.58 0.19
C GLY A 36 -21.91 -8.76 0.86
N ARG A 37 -21.10 -9.75 0.48
CA ARG A 37 -19.78 -9.99 1.13
C ARG A 37 -18.66 -9.62 0.17
N ALA A 38 -17.88 -8.60 0.51
CA ALA A 38 -16.74 -8.16 -0.28
C ALA A 38 -15.49 -7.97 0.58
N ARG A 39 -14.31 -8.13 -0.03
CA ARG A 39 -13.02 -7.97 0.65
C ARG A 39 -12.13 -7.03 -0.16
N VAL A 40 -11.67 -5.96 0.48
CA VAL A 40 -10.61 -5.10 -0.04
C VAL A 40 -9.27 -5.61 0.51
N VAL A 41 -8.39 -6.03 -0.40
CA VAL A 41 -7.05 -6.55 -0.04
C VAL A 41 -5.98 -5.63 -0.58
N THR A 42 -5.30 -4.91 0.30
CA THR A 42 -4.29 -3.93 -0.08
C THR A 42 -2.88 -4.51 0.06
N VAL A 43 -2.13 -4.52 -1.04
CA VAL A 43 -0.74 -5.00 -1.05
C VAL A 43 0.21 -3.91 -0.56
N SER A 44 0.82 -4.15 0.59
CA SER A 44 1.90 -3.37 1.18
C SER A 44 3.24 -4.13 1.10
N SER A 45 4.18 -3.87 2.02
CA SER A 45 5.50 -4.48 2.10
C SER A 45 6.09 -4.28 3.50
N ASN A 46 7.06 -5.10 3.92
CA ASN A 46 7.84 -4.86 5.15
C ASN A 46 8.53 -3.48 5.16
N ALA A 47 8.74 -2.85 4.00
CA ALA A 47 9.18 -1.46 3.88
C ALA A 47 8.31 -0.44 4.66
N HIS A 48 7.03 -0.75 4.92
CA HIS A 48 6.17 0.10 5.75
C HIS A 48 6.75 0.34 7.15
N ALA A 49 7.52 -0.61 7.68
CA ALA A 49 8.18 -0.51 8.98
C ALA A 49 9.32 0.52 9.02
N MET A 50 9.74 1.04 7.88
CA MET A 50 10.69 2.15 7.74
C MET A 50 10.03 3.43 7.20
N GLY A 51 8.75 3.37 6.79
CA GLY A 51 8.02 4.51 6.24
C GLY A 51 7.69 5.56 7.30
N ARG A 52 7.59 6.83 6.91
CA ARG A 52 7.00 7.90 7.72
C ARG A 52 6.11 8.71 6.79
N ILE A 53 4.97 9.20 7.27
CA ILE A 53 4.11 10.09 6.48
C ILE A 53 4.61 11.51 6.69
N ASN A 54 5.14 12.12 5.63
CA ASN A 54 5.50 13.53 5.62
C ASN A 54 4.38 14.33 4.95
N PHE A 55 3.49 14.95 5.74
CA PHE A 55 2.40 15.74 5.18
C PHE A 55 2.87 17.04 4.50
N ASP A 56 4.05 17.56 4.86
CA ASP A 56 4.59 18.79 4.28
C ASP A 56 5.22 18.58 2.89
N ASP A 57 5.48 17.33 2.54
CA ASP A 57 6.06 16.92 1.25
C ASP A 57 5.58 15.51 0.86
N LEU A 58 4.26 15.29 0.92
CA LEU A 58 3.66 13.95 0.73
C LEU A 58 3.97 13.38 -0.66
N GLN A 59 4.00 14.24 -1.67
CA GLN A 59 4.30 13.91 -3.07
C GLN A 59 5.81 13.97 -3.39
N GLY A 60 6.67 14.27 -2.40
CA GLY A 60 8.13 14.31 -2.58
C GLY A 60 8.62 15.36 -3.58
N GLU A 61 7.92 16.50 -3.67
CA GLU A 61 8.23 17.61 -4.56
C GLU A 61 9.45 18.41 -4.11
N ARG A 62 9.69 18.49 -2.79
CA ARG A 62 10.81 19.25 -2.21
C ARG A 62 12.07 18.39 -2.09
N SER A 63 11.93 17.15 -1.62
CA SER A 63 13.07 16.25 -1.39
C SER A 63 12.74 14.79 -1.73
N TYR A 64 13.03 14.37 -2.96
CA TYR A 64 12.76 13.02 -3.41
C TYR A 64 13.86 12.01 -3.03
N SER A 65 13.44 10.82 -2.62
CA SER A 65 14.29 9.62 -2.51
C SER A 65 13.43 8.41 -2.75
N GLY A 66 13.75 7.59 -3.75
CA GLY A 66 12.93 6.44 -4.13
C GLY A 66 12.68 5.47 -2.97
N ALA A 67 13.69 5.21 -2.13
CA ALA A 67 13.53 4.39 -0.94
C ALA A 67 12.59 5.01 0.10
N ARG A 68 12.72 6.32 0.38
CA ARG A 68 11.82 7.01 1.33
C ARG A 68 10.39 7.05 0.79
N ALA A 69 10.21 7.39 -0.48
CA ALA A 69 8.90 7.45 -1.13
C ALA A 69 8.22 6.07 -1.15
N TYR A 70 8.97 5.01 -1.45
CA TYR A 70 8.46 3.64 -1.39
C TYR A 70 8.08 3.21 0.03
N ASN A 71 8.93 3.48 1.03
CA ASN A 71 8.62 3.16 2.41
C ASN A 71 7.38 3.94 2.90
N GLN A 72 7.27 5.23 2.55
CA GLN A 72 6.11 6.08 2.85
C GLN A 72 4.84 5.54 2.20
N SER A 73 4.86 5.17 0.91
CA SER A 73 3.66 4.66 0.24
C SER A 73 3.21 3.31 0.80
N LYS A 74 4.14 2.45 1.21
CA LYS A 74 3.81 1.18 1.87
C LYS A 74 3.22 1.38 3.27
N LEU A 75 3.66 2.39 4.01
CA LEU A 75 2.99 2.79 5.26
C LEU A 75 1.61 3.40 5.00
N ALA A 76 1.48 4.26 4.00
CA ALA A 76 0.21 4.87 3.60
C ALA A 76 -0.85 3.80 3.27
N ASN A 77 -0.46 2.72 2.59
CA ASN A 77 -1.36 1.60 2.30
C ASN A 77 -1.88 0.88 3.56
N VAL A 78 -1.05 0.73 4.60
CA VAL A 78 -1.48 0.11 5.86
C VAL A 78 -2.43 1.05 6.61
N LEU A 79 -2.07 2.33 6.74
CA LEU A 79 -2.91 3.35 7.38
C LEU A 79 -4.27 3.47 6.67
N PHE A 80 -4.27 3.50 5.34
CA PHE A 80 -5.48 3.50 4.51
C PHE A 80 -6.36 2.29 4.80
N THR A 81 -5.78 1.09 4.84
CA THR A 81 -6.55 -0.13 5.10
C THR A 81 -7.22 -0.07 6.47
N TYR A 82 -6.51 0.40 7.50
CA TYR A 82 -7.05 0.48 8.85
C TYR A 82 -8.13 1.55 8.97
N GLU A 83 -7.97 2.68 8.28
CA GLU A 83 -8.99 3.71 8.16
C GLU A 83 -10.24 3.21 7.44
N LEU A 84 -10.06 2.54 6.29
CA LEU A 84 -11.13 1.92 5.53
C LEU A 84 -11.89 0.89 6.39
N ALA A 85 -11.17 0.04 7.11
CA ALA A 85 -11.77 -0.97 7.99
C ALA A 85 -12.65 -0.34 9.08
N ARG A 86 -12.23 0.79 9.66
CA ARG A 86 -13.02 1.54 10.65
C ARG A 86 -14.26 2.19 10.02
N ARG A 87 -14.10 2.82 8.85
CA ARG A 87 -15.21 3.43 8.10
C ARG A 87 -16.27 2.42 7.66
N LEU A 88 -15.87 1.16 7.46
CA LEU A 88 -16.73 0.07 7.01
C LEU A 88 -17.33 -0.79 8.13
N GLN A 89 -17.16 -0.45 9.42
CA GLN A 89 -17.65 -1.26 10.54
C GLN A 89 -19.16 -1.56 10.50
N ALA A 90 -19.96 -0.67 9.92
CA ALA A 90 -21.41 -0.86 9.76
C ALA A 90 -21.80 -1.62 8.47
N THR A 91 -20.82 -2.22 7.77
CA THR A 91 -21.02 -2.93 6.51
C THR A 91 -20.45 -4.34 6.59
N SER A 92 -20.79 -5.17 5.61
CA SER A 92 -20.23 -6.51 5.42
C SER A 92 -18.96 -6.52 4.55
N VAL A 93 -18.39 -5.35 4.25
CA VAL A 93 -17.14 -5.22 3.50
C VAL A 93 -15.96 -5.21 4.47
N THR A 94 -14.99 -6.10 4.26
CA THR A 94 -13.76 -6.12 5.06
C THR A 94 -12.58 -5.50 4.32
N ALA A 95 -11.64 -4.93 5.07
CA ALA A 95 -10.42 -4.35 4.52
C ALA A 95 -9.19 -4.88 5.27
N ASN A 96 -8.25 -5.50 4.55
CA ASN A 96 -7.01 -6.02 5.13
C ASN A 96 -5.79 -5.70 4.26
N ALA A 97 -4.64 -5.57 4.91
CA ALA A 97 -3.38 -5.30 4.25
C ALA A 97 -2.47 -6.53 4.34
N LEU A 98 -1.51 -6.65 3.43
CA LEU A 98 -0.55 -7.73 3.49
C LEU A 98 0.82 -7.36 2.93
N HIS A 99 1.82 -8.18 3.26
CA HIS A 99 3.09 -8.26 2.57
C HIS A 99 3.20 -9.60 1.82
N PRO A 100 3.51 -9.61 0.50
CA PRO A 100 3.58 -10.84 -0.29
C PRO A 100 4.85 -11.69 -0.04
N GLY A 101 5.75 -11.25 0.84
CA GLY A 101 7.11 -11.77 0.94
C GLY A 101 8.08 -11.03 0.01
N VAL A 102 9.36 -11.37 0.09
CA VAL A 102 10.37 -10.90 -0.88
C VAL A 102 10.14 -11.70 -2.17
N VAL A 103 9.47 -11.11 -3.15
CA VAL A 103 9.19 -11.78 -4.44
C VAL A 103 10.20 -11.31 -5.47
N SER A 104 10.69 -12.24 -6.29
CA SER A 104 11.46 -11.93 -7.50
C SER A 104 10.57 -11.20 -8.50
N THR A 105 10.42 -9.91 -8.30
CA THR A 105 9.76 -8.99 -9.23
C THR A 105 10.78 -7.97 -9.66
N SER A 106 10.70 -7.47 -10.89
CA SER A 106 11.60 -6.45 -11.46
C SER A 106 11.51 -5.07 -10.77
N PHE A 107 11.12 -5.03 -9.49
CA PHE A 107 11.12 -3.84 -8.65
C PHE A 107 12.57 -3.35 -8.48
N GLY A 108 12.89 -2.26 -9.19
CA GLY A 108 14.21 -1.65 -9.20
C GLY A 108 14.92 -1.68 -10.55
N ALA A 109 14.28 -2.12 -11.64
CA ALA A 109 14.88 -2.11 -12.98
C ALA A 109 15.17 -0.69 -13.54
N GLU A 110 14.68 0.37 -12.90
CA GLU A 110 14.80 1.75 -13.41
C GLU A 110 15.99 2.57 -12.84
N ASP A 111 16.82 2.01 -11.94
CA ASP A 111 18.03 2.73 -11.45
C ASP A 111 19.32 1.91 -11.73
N PRO A 112 20.09 2.26 -12.78
CA PRO A 112 21.29 1.52 -13.15
C PRO A 112 22.44 1.88 -12.22
N ARG A 113 22.52 1.25 -11.04
CA ARG A 113 23.69 1.39 -10.14
C ARG A 113 24.31 0.05 -9.79
N ARG A 114 25.66 0.01 -9.81
CA ARG A 114 26.53 -1.15 -9.51
C ARG A 114 26.15 -1.90 -8.21
N VAL A 115 25.55 -1.20 -7.26
CA VAL A 115 25.03 -1.73 -5.99
C VAL A 115 23.95 -2.80 -6.20
N GLN A 116 23.06 -2.64 -7.18
CA GLN A 116 22.01 -3.63 -7.44
C GLN A 116 22.58 -4.90 -8.06
N ARG A 117 23.60 -4.81 -8.94
CA ARG A 117 24.30 -6.01 -9.45
C ARG A 117 25.01 -6.80 -8.37
N LEU A 118 25.50 -6.14 -7.32
CA LEU A 118 26.17 -6.80 -6.20
C LEU A 118 25.17 -7.43 -5.23
N LEU A 119 24.02 -6.78 -4.99
CA LEU A 119 23.01 -7.24 -4.04
C LEU A 119 22.04 -8.29 -4.63
N VAL A 120 21.66 -8.18 -5.91
CA VAL A 120 20.73 -9.11 -6.57
C VAL A 120 21.14 -10.58 -6.41
N PRO A 121 22.38 -11.02 -6.66
CA PRO A 121 22.76 -12.43 -6.47
C PRO A 121 22.68 -12.89 -5.01
N VAL A 122 22.89 -11.99 -4.05
CA VAL A 122 22.77 -12.27 -2.60
C VAL A 122 21.30 -12.41 -2.18
N ILE A 123 20.40 -11.60 -2.74
CA ILE A 123 18.97 -11.58 -2.39
C ILE A 123 18.19 -12.65 -3.16
N ARG A 124 18.65 -13.05 -4.35
CA ARG A 124 18.02 -14.03 -5.26
C ARG A 124 17.61 -15.35 -4.59
N PRO A 125 18.43 -16.02 -3.76
CA PRO A 125 18.01 -17.24 -3.07
C PRO A 125 16.89 -17.04 -2.04
N PHE A 126 16.68 -15.82 -1.54
CA PHE A 126 15.60 -15.48 -0.62
C PHE A 126 14.32 -15.01 -1.34
N MET A 127 14.34 -14.90 -2.67
CA MET A 127 13.20 -14.46 -3.45
C MET A 127 12.21 -15.59 -3.68
N LYS A 128 10.96 -15.36 -3.29
CA LYS A 128 9.82 -16.22 -3.61
C LYS A 128 9.54 -16.18 -5.12
N THR A 129 9.09 -17.32 -5.66
CA THR A 129 8.48 -17.38 -6.99
C THR A 129 7.21 -16.52 -7.02
N PRO A 130 6.76 -16.03 -8.19
CA PRO A 130 5.50 -15.29 -8.28
C PRO A 130 4.31 -16.03 -7.67
N ALA A 131 4.20 -17.35 -7.88
CA ALA A 131 3.18 -18.19 -7.26
C ALA A 131 3.25 -18.18 -5.72
N ARG A 132 4.46 -18.31 -5.15
CA ARG A 132 4.66 -18.21 -3.69
C ARG A 132 4.43 -16.78 -3.16
N GLY A 133 4.68 -15.77 -3.98
CA GLY A 133 4.40 -14.37 -3.67
C GLY A 133 2.91 -14.04 -3.64
N ALA A 134 2.13 -14.67 -4.52
CA ALA A 134 0.68 -14.51 -4.59
C ALA A 134 -0.05 -15.26 -3.46
N ALA A 135 0.57 -16.26 -2.83
CA ALA A 135 -0.06 -17.14 -1.86
C ALA A 135 -0.75 -16.38 -0.71
N THR A 136 -0.11 -15.34 -0.15
CA THR A 136 -0.74 -14.53 0.91
C THR A 136 -1.88 -13.68 0.38
N SER A 137 -1.75 -13.09 -0.82
CA SER A 137 -2.83 -12.32 -1.45
C SER A 137 -4.07 -13.18 -1.72
N ILE A 138 -3.86 -14.37 -2.29
CA ILE A 138 -4.93 -15.33 -2.56
C ILE A 138 -5.58 -15.75 -1.24
N HIS A 139 -4.78 -16.14 -0.24
CA HIS A 139 -5.31 -16.57 1.05
C HIS A 139 -6.18 -15.50 1.72
N VAL A 140 -5.71 -14.24 1.79
CA VAL A 140 -6.49 -13.14 2.39
C VAL A 140 -7.76 -12.85 1.58
N ALA A 141 -7.69 -12.97 0.26
CA ALA A 141 -8.83 -12.73 -0.63
C ALA A 141 -9.90 -13.84 -0.58
N SER A 142 -9.53 -15.11 -0.37
CA SER A 142 -10.46 -16.23 -0.60
C SER A 142 -10.64 -17.22 0.56
N ALA A 143 -9.84 -17.17 1.63
CA ALA A 143 -9.94 -18.17 2.70
C ALA A 143 -11.28 -18.12 3.44
N SER A 144 -11.83 -19.31 3.71
CA SER A 144 -13.17 -19.57 4.28
C SER A 144 -13.33 -19.25 5.78
N GLY A 145 -12.34 -18.60 6.40
CA GLY A 145 -12.37 -18.15 7.80
C GLY A 145 -11.98 -16.69 7.98
N LEU A 146 -11.85 -15.94 6.88
CA LEU A 146 -11.45 -14.52 6.88
C LEU A 146 -12.58 -13.59 6.47
N GLU A 147 -13.81 -14.08 6.36
CA GLU A 147 -14.97 -13.32 5.87
C GLU A 147 -15.29 -12.10 6.73
N GLN A 148 -15.10 -12.22 8.04
CA GLN A 148 -15.36 -11.17 9.02
C GLN A 148 -14.07 -10.55 9.57
N VAL A 149 -12.91 -10.96 9.06
CA VAL A 149 -11.63 -10.43 9.50
C VAL A 149 -11.41 -9.12 8.77
N THR A 150 -11.28 -8.02 9.51
CA THR A 150 -11.03 -6.68 8.98
C THR A 150 -10.01 -5.94 9.84
N GLY A 151 -9.33 -4.95 9.27
CA GLY A 151 -8.33 -4.14 9.97
C GLY A 151 -7.07 -4.91 10.36
N ARG A 152 -6.72 -5.99 9.64
CA ARG A 152 -5.52 -6.79 9.93
C ARG A 152 -4.44 -6.61 8.89
N PHE A 153 -3.21 -6.88 9.32
CA PHE A 153 -2.05 -6.99 8.44
C PHE A 153 -1.60 -8.46 8.40
N PHE A 154 -1.31 -8.98 7.20
CA PHE A 154 -0.92 -10.36 7.00
C PHE A 154 0.50 -10.47 6.40
N ALA A 155 1.23 -11.49 6.84
CA ALA A 155 2.45 -11.95 6.18
C ALA A 155 2.54 -13.47 6.31
N ASP A 156 3.00 -14.14 5.25
CA ASP A 156 3.04 -15.60 5.17
C ASP A 156 1.69 -16.25 5.50
N SER A 157 0.61 -15.64 4.98
CA SER A 157 -0.78 -16.06 5.16
C SER A 157 -1.26 -16.11 6.63
N LYS A 158 -0.56 -15.43 7.54
CA LYS A 158 -0.93 -15.33 8.96
C LYS A 158 -1.06 -13.87 9.39
N PRO A 159 -1.99 -13.55 10.32
CA PRO A 159 -2.03 -12.23 10.94
C PRO A 159 -0.69 -11.90 11.59
N ARG A 160 -0.21 -10.68 11.39
CA ARG A 160 1.02 -10.15 11.99
C ARG A 160 0.79 -8.71 12.42
N ARG A 161 1.58 -8.26 13.40
CA ARG A 161 1.64 -6.84 13.75
C ARG A 161 2.33 -6.07 12.62
N SER A 162 1.70 -5.00 12.17
CA SER A 162 2.35 -3.96 11.37
C SER A 162 3.12 -2.99 12.28
N ALA A 163 3.86 -2.05 11.68
CA ALA A 163 4.67 -1.06 12.37
C ALA A 163 3.86 -0.23 13.38
N GLN A 164 4.40 0.07 14.56
CA GLN A 164 3.64 0.76 15.63
C GLN A 164 2.89 2.03 15.18
N ARG A 165 3.48 2.80 14.28
CA ARG A 165 2.92 4.04 13.72
C ARG A 165 1.76 3.85 12.74
N SER A 166 1.50 2.64 12.25
CA SER A 166 0.30 2.36 11.44
C SER A 166 -0.98 2.38 12.27
N TYR A 167 -0.89 2.26 13.60
CA TYR A 167 -2.03 2.30 14.51
C TYR A 167 -2.39 3.71 14.98
N ASP A 168 -1.68 4.74 14.52
CA ASP A 168 -2.04 6.14 14.80
C ASP A 168 -3.26 6.53 13.96
N GLU A 169 -4.43 6.51 14.60
CA GLU A 169 -5.70 6.86 13.98
C GLU A 169 -5.77 8.33 13.53
N THR A 170 -5.07 9.23 14.23
CA THR A 170 -5.03 10.65 13.86
C THR A 170 -4.28 10.83 12.54
N THR A 171 -3.14 10.15 12.41
CA THR A 171 -2.36 10.13 11.16
C THR A 171 -3.17 9.46 10.03
N ALA A 172 -3.85 8.35 10.31
CA ALA A 172 -4.67 7.65 9.31
C ALA A 172 -5.84 8.50 8.80
N ALA A 173 -6.58 9.15 9.70
CA ALA A 173 -7.69 10.03 9.36
C ALA A 173 -7.22 11.29 8.62
N ARG A 174 -6.07 11.87 8.99
CA ARG A 174 -5.46 12.98 8.26
C ARG A 174 -5.04 12.56 6.86
N LEU A 175 -4.40 11.40 6.72
CA LEU A 175 -4.01 10.85 5.43
C LEU A 175 -5.21 10.65 4.52
N TRP A 176 -6.32 10.09 5.03
CA TRP A 176 -7.55 9.93 4.25
C TRP A 176 -8.07 11.24 3.68
N ARG A 177 -8.18 12.29 4.50
CA ARG A 177 -8.66 13.60 4.05
C ARG A 177 -7.74 14.19 2.99
N VAL A 178 -6.43 14.21 3.23
CA VAL A 178 -5.46 14.73 2.25
C VAL A 178 -5.50 13.92 0.95
N SER A 179 -5.62 12.59 1.02
CA SER A 179 -5.74 11.75 -0.17
C SER A 179 -7.04 12.04 -0.94
N ALA A 180 -8.17 12.25 -0.26
CA ALA A 180 -9.43 12.63 -0.89
C ALA A 180 -9.33 13.98 -1.62
N ASP A 181 -8.73 14.98 -0.98
CA ASP A 181 -8.50 16.30 -1.56
C ASP A 181 -7.61 16.20 -2.81
N LEU A 182 -6.52 15.43 -2.74
CA LEU A 182 -5.55 15.26 -3.84
C LEU A 182 -6.17 14.57 -5.07
N VAL A 183 -7.10 13.63 -4.87
CA VAL A 183 -7.76 12.93 -5.99
C VAL A 183 -9.06 13.61 -6.43
N GLY A 184 -9.40 14.76 -5.83
CA GLY A 184 -10.62 15.52 -6.16
C GLY A 184 -11.92 14.79 -5.86
N ALA A 185 -11.91 13.83 -4.93
CA ALA A 185 -13.10 13.08 -4.55
C ALA A 185 -13.86 13.79 -3.42
N THR A 186 -15.14 14.13 -3.64
CA THR A 186 -16.10 14.41 -2.57
C THR A 186 -16.32 13.13 -1.79
N ALA A 187 -15.62 12.96 -0.66
CA ALA A 187 -15.38 11.68 -0.01
C ALA A 187 -16.65 10.89 0.36
N PRO A 188 -16.89 9.69 -0.21
CA PRO A 188 -17.80 8.72 0.37
C PRO A 188 -17.05 7.76 1.31
N ALA A 189 -17.71 7.43 2.43
CA ALA A 189 -17.37 6.47 3.49
C ALA A 189 -15.92 6.44 3.98
#